data_AF-A0A9X0A967-F1
#
_entry.id   AF-A0A9X0A967-F1
#
_cell.length_a   1.000
_cell.length_b   1.000
_cell.length_c   1.000
_cell.angle_alpha   90.00
_cell.angle_beta   90.00
_cell.angle_gamma   90.00
#
_symmetry.space_group_name_H-M   'P 1'
#
loop_
_entity.id
_entity.type
_entity.pdbx_description
1 polymer ?
#
loop_
_entity_poly.entity_id
_entity_poly.type
_entity_poly.pdbx_seq_one_letter_code
_entity_poly.pdbx_strand_id
1 'polypeptide(L)'
;MIAFRHAQNLSNSALEIVLQRIGDPNVLPFIHVSLVFMFRMSHFSSAMDLLAPAFPWQILAIILNTLLKSYKTFSRIEDCKFPLPEKDDVRPFPEDFGMRGLLWAEKYFPERWFLDEKTDEEEKYHEFPSMLEQRKERILWLVCRIADAGPWITFDSFKPGFSA
;
A
#
# COMPACT_ATOMS: atom_id res chain seq x y z
N MET A 1 26.15 7.94 5.04
CA MET A 1 24.99 8.06 5.97
C MET A 1 24.21 9.36 5.84
N ILE A 2 24.83 10.53 5.57
CA ILE A 2 24.11 11.82 5.45
C ILE A 2 23.06 11.80 4.32
N ALA A 3 23.44 11.36 3.12
CA ALA A 3 22.53 11.27 1.97
C ALA A 3 21.31 10.37 2.24
N PHE A 4 21.51 9.23 2.90
CA PHE A 4 20.41 8.34 3.30
C PHE A 4 19.42 9.04 4.23
N ARG A 5 19.91 9.72 5.28
CA ARG A 5 19.04 10.45 6.22
C ARG A 5 18.27 11.56 5.54
N HIS A 6 18.89 12.31 4.62
CA HIS A 6 18.18 13.33 3.85
C HIS A 6 17.10 12.73 2.95
N ALA A 7 17.39 11.61 2.26
CA ALA A 7 16.41 10.92 1.43
C ALA A 7 15.24 10.37 2.27
N GLN A 8 15.53 9.76 3.42
CA GLN A 8 14.52 9.28 4.37
C GLN A 8 13.65 10.43 4.88
N ASN A 9 14.26 11.53 5.32
CA ASN A 9 13.52 12.69 5.79
C ASN A 9 12.64 13.29 4.68
N LEU A 10 13.17 13.47 3.47
CA LEU A 10 12.40 13.98 2.34
C LEU A 10 11.20 13.09 2.03
N SER A 11 11.42 11.77 1.97
CA SER A 11 10.36 10.79 1.71
C SER A 11 9.30 10.81 2.80
N ASN A 12 9.70 10.79 4.07
CA ASN A 12 8.77 10.73 5.20
C ASN A 12 8.00 12.05 5.36
N SER A 13 8.65 13.21 5.18
CA SER A 13 7.96 14.50 5.19
C SER A 13 6.95 14.63 4.04
N ALA A 14 7.28 14.15 2.84
CA ALA A 14 6.32 14.11 1.74
C ALA A 14 5.13 13.19 2.07
N LEU A 15 5.41 11.98 2.60
CA LEU A 15 4.37 11.04 3.01
C LEU A 15 3.48 11.61 4.11
N GLU A 16 4.02 12.29 5.12
CA GLU A 16 3.23 12.94 6.18
C GLU A 16 2.25 13.97 5.63
N ILE A 17 2.69 14.83 4.70
CA ILE A 17 1.81 15.80 4.03
C ILE A 17 0.67 15.09 3.29
N VAL A 18 0.97 13.97 2.63
CA VAL A 18 -0.01 13.15 1.93
C VAL A 18 -0.99 12.50 2.93
N LEU A 19 -0.50 11.95 4.03
CA LEU A 19 -1.32 11.29 5.07
C LEU A 19 -2.22 12.26 5.84
N GLN A 20 -1.89 13.56 5.87
CA GLN A 20 -2.76 14.60 6.43
C GLN A 20 -4.04 14.85 5.61
N ARG A 21 -4.09 14.45 4.33
CA ARG A 21 -5.27 14.60 3.46
C ARG A 21 -6.29 13.48 3.70
N ILE A 22 -6.75 13.37 4.94
CA ILE A 22 -7.66 12.31 5.39
C ILE A 22 -8.98 12.39 4.59
N GLY A 23 -9.39 11.26 4.02
CA GLY A 23 -10.63 11.14 3.23
C GLY A 23 -10.50 11.55 1.76
N ASP A 24 -9.34 12.05 1.33
CA ASP A 24 -9.08 12.37 -0.07
C ASP A 24 -8.69 11.09 -0.85
N PRO A 25 -9.45 10.66 -1.86
CA PRO A 25 -9.10 9.47 -2.63
C PRO A 25 -7.83 9.65 -3.49
N ASN A 26 -7.46 10.89 -3.83
CA ASN A 26 -6.34 11.17 -4.73
C ASN A 26 -4.97 10.88 -4.10
N VAL A 27 -4.90 10.72 -2.78
CA VAL A 27 -3.66 10.37 -2.09
C VAL A 27 -3.40 8.87 -2.03
N LEU A 28 -4.41 8.05 -2.31
CA LEU A 28 -4.33 6.59 -2.16
C LEU A 28 -3.26 5.94 -3.06
N PRO A 29 -3.06 6.34 -4.34
CA PRO A 29 -1.97 5.78 -5.15
C PRO A 29 -0.60 5.99 -4.51
N PHE A 30 -0.34 7.19 -3.97
CA PHE A 30 0.94 7.48 -3.32
C PHE A 30 1.14 6.66 -2.03
N ILE A 31 0.08 6.53 -1.23
CA ILE A 31 0.10 5.72 -0.01
C ILE A 31 0.35 4.25 -0.37
N HIS A 32 -0.33 3.74 -1.40
CA HIS A 32 -0.14 2.37 -1.89
C HIS A 32 1.31 2.12 -2.30
N VAL A 33 1.88 2.95 -3.17
CA VAL A 33 3.29 2.86 -3.60
C VAL A 33 4.26 2.86 -2.41
N SER A 34 4.05 3.78 -1.46
CA SER A 34 4.88 3.89 -0.25
C SER A 34 4.82 2.62 0.61
N LEU A 35 3.63 2.03 0.73
CA LEU A 35 3.43 0.79 1.46
C LEU A 35 4.00 -0.42 0.73
N VAL A 36 4.01 -0.46 -0.60
CA VAL A 36 4.65 -1.56 -1.36
C VAL A 36 6.15 -1.57 -1.09
N PHE A 37 6.78 -0.39 -1.06
CA PHE A 37 8.17 -0.26 -0.64
C PHE A 37 8.37 -0.77 0.80
N MET A 38 7.57 -0.30 1.75
CA MET A 38 7.70 -0.73 3.16
C MET A 38 7.43 -2.21 3.36
N PHE A 39 6.49 -2.79 2.61
CA PHE A 39 6.24 -4.23 2.60
C PHE A 39 7.44 -5.02 2.08
N ARG A 40 8.15 -4.52 1.06
CA ARG A 40 9.41 -5.17 0.68
C ARG A 40 10.44 -5.07 1.80
N MET A 41 10.57 -3.90 2.41
CA MET A 41 11.56 -3.67 3.47
C MET A 41 11.27 -4.49 4.73
N SER A 42 10.00 -4.79 5.04
CA SER A 42 9.61 -5.59 6.21
C SER A 42 10.24 -6.98 6.24
N HIS A 43 10.64 -7.52 5.07
CA HIS A 43 11.32 -8.80 4.95
C HIS A 43 12.83 -8.74 5.28
N PHE A 44 13.37 -7.55 5.54
CA PHE A 44 14.78 -7.32 5.85
C PHE A 44 14.89 -6.56 7.19
N SER A 45 15.16 -7.28 8.27
CA SER A 45 15.27 -6.69 9.62
C SER A 45 16.21 -5.49 9.66
N SER A 46 17.41 -5.60 9.07
CA SER A 46 18.37 -4.49 9.03
C SER A 46 17.89 -3.26 8.26
N ALA A 47 16.99 -3.41 7.28
CA ALA A 47 16.39 -2.27 6.60
C ALA A 47 15.36 -1.60 7.51
N MET A 48 14.54 -2.40 8.20
CA MET A 48 13.53 -1.90 9.13
C MET A 48 14.12 -1.24 10.37
N ASP A 49 15.26 -1.71 10.86
CA ASP A 49 16.02 -1.05 11.94
C ASP A 49 16.38 0.41 11.59
N LEU A 50 16.57 0.70 10.29
CA LEU A 50 16.87 2.04 9.79
C LEU A 50 15.63 2.84 9.43
N LEU A 51 14.61 2.18 8.86
CA LEU A 51 13.44 2.83 8.28
C LEU A 51 12.32 3.07 9.29
N ALA A 52 11.97 2.04 10.07
CA ALA A 52 10.81 2.07 10.94
C ALA A 52 10.83 3.17 12.00
N PRO A 53 11.98 3.51 12.65
CA PRO A 53 11.99 4.52 13.71
C PRO A 53 11.55 5.92 13.28
N ALA A 54 11.77 6.27 12.00
CA ALA A 54 11.43 7.59 11.47
C ALA A 54 10.17 7.58 10.59
N PHE A 55 9.59 6.41 10.31
CA PHE A 55 8.45 6.28 9.41
C PHE A 55 7.16 6.75 10.13
N PRO A 56 6.25 7.45 9.45
CA PRO A 56 5.10 8.11 10.09
C PRO A 56 3.94 7.14 10.39
N TRP A 57 4.17 6.13 11.23
CA TRP A 57 3.21 5.07 11.51
C TRP A 57 1.92 5.57 12.17
N GLN A 58 1.99 6.55 13.07
CA GLN A 58 0.83 7.01 13.83
C GLN A 58 -0.21 7.66 12.90
N ILE A 59 0.21 8.58 12.03
CA ILE A 59 -0.71 9.22 11.08
C ILE A 59 -1.15 8.24 9.98
N LEU A 60 -0.31 7.27 9.62
CA LEU A 60 -0.72 6.15 8.77
C LEU A 60 -1.88 5.36 9.41
N ALA A 61 -1.77 4.99 10.69
CA ALA A 61 -2.86 4.28 11.40
C ALA A 61 -4.18 5.09 11.41
N ILE A 62 -4.12 6.42 11.51
CA ILE A 62 -5.31 7.28 11.45
C ILE A 62 -6.00 7.19 10.08
N ILE A 63 -5.25 7.30 8.98
CA ILE A 63 -5.85 7.21 7.64
C ILE A 63 -6.38 5.79 7.37
N LEU A 64 -5.65 4.75 7.79
CA LEU A 64 -6.07 3.36 7.63
C LEU A 64 -7.39 3.09 8.36
N ASN A 65 -7.51 3.54 9.60
CA ASN A 65 -8.75 3.44 10.36
C ASN A 65 -9.89 4.25 9.71
N THR A 66 -9.58 5.32 8.99
CA THR A 66 -10.58 6.06 8.20
C THR A 66 -11.04 5.26 6.98
N LEU A 67 -10.12 4.62 6.25
CA LEU A 67 -10.46 3.73 5.13
C LEU A 67 -11.27 2.53 5.61
N LEU A 68 -10.85 1.93 6.73
CA LEU A 68 -11.46 0.75 7.34
C LEU A 68 -12.92 0.97 7.71
N LYS A 69 -13.32 2.18 8.15
CA LYS A 69 -14.72 2.54 8.43
C LYS A 69 -15.65 2.36 7.22
N SER A 70 -15.13 2.54 6.00
CA SER A 70 -15.91 2.40 4.76
C SER A 70 -15.82 0.99 4.15
N TYR A 71 -14.88 0.17 4.62
CA TYR A 71 -14.60 -1.15 4.08
C TYR A 71 -15.30 -2.24 4.87
N LYS A 72 -15.92 -3.22 4.18
CA LYS A 72 -16.86 -4.17 4.80
C LYS A 72 -16.39 -5.63 4.80
N THR A 73 -15.39 -5.97 3.99
CA THR A 73 -15.03 -7.37 3.73
C THR A 73 -13.70 -7.74 4.38
N PHE A 74 -13.67 -7.77 5.72
CA PHE A 74 -12.44 -7.96 6.51
C PHE A 74 -11.67 -9.25 6.18
N SER A 75 -12.39 -10.33 5.86
CA SER A 75 -11.76 -11.61 5.47
C SER A 75 -10.81 -11.49 4.27
N ARG A 76 -11.05 -10.54 3.36
CA ARG A 76 -10.20 -10.32 2.17
C ARG A 76 -8.90 -9.58 2.51
N ILE A 77 -8.92 -8.67 3.49
CA ILE A 77 -7.69 -7.98 3.91
C ILE A 77 -6.84 -8.84 4.85
N GLU A 78 -7.46 -9.78 5.55
CA GLU A 78 -6.78 -10.77 6.39
C GLU A 78 -6.23 -11.96 5.61
N ASP A 79 -6.66 -12.18 4.35
CA ASP A 79 -6.14 -13.26 3.51
C ASP A 79 -4.64 -13.08 3.25
N CYS A 80 -3.91 -14.18 3.16
CA CYS A 80 -2.51 -14.22 2.74
C CYS A 80 -2.32 -13.97 1.24
N LYS A 81 -3.36 -14.20 0.43
CA LYS A 81 -3.34 -14.06 -1.03
C LYS A 81 -3.56 -12.61 -1.44
N PHE A 82 -2.94 -12.24 -2.56
CA PHE A 82 -3.11 -10.92 -3.14
C PHE A 82 -4.60 -10.66 -3.49
N PRO A 83 -5.15 -9.48 -3.12
CA PRO A 83 -6.55 -9.16 -3.37
C PRO A 83 -6.78 -8.89 -4.86
N LEU A 84 -7.38 -9.88 -5.53
CA LEU A 84 -7.86 -9.78 -6.90
C LEU A 84 -9.33 -9.36 -6.92
N PRO A 85 -9.75 -8.44 -7.82
CA PRO A 85 -11.15 -8.11 -8.02
C PRO A 85 -12.01 -9.35 -8.29
N GLU A 86 -13.25 -9.38 -7.78
CA GLU A 86 -14.15 -10.54 -7.92
C GLU A 86 -14.80 -10.67 -9.31
N LYS A 87 -14.76 -9.62 -10.13
CA LYS A 87 -15.31 -9.58 -11.50
C LYS A 87 -14.19 -9.55 -12.53
N ASP A 88 -14.55 -9.69 -13.82
CA ASP A 88 -13.68 -9.56 -15.01
C ASP A 88 -13.00 -8.16 -15.18
N ASP A 89 -12.84 -7.40 -14.10
CA ASP A 89 -12.16 -6.10 -14.01
C ASP A 89 -10.77 -6.28 -13.37
N VAL A 90 -10.13 -7.42 -13.63
CA VAL A 90 -8.77 -7.71 -13.15
C VAL A 90 -7.79 -6.93 -14.03
N ARG A 91 -7.45 -5.72 -13.59
CA ARG A 91 -6.45 -4.89 -14.27
C ARG A 91 -5.50 -4.20 -13.28
N PRO A 92 -4.23 -3.96 -13.67
CA PRO A 92 -3.32 -3.12 -12.91
C PRO A 92 -3.84 -1.69 -12.74
N PHE A 93 -3.51 -1.08 -11.61
CA PHE A 93 -3.69 0.35 -11.42
C PHE A 93 -2.62 1.14 -12.19
N PRO A 94 -2.85 2.43 -12.48
CA PRO A 94 -1.82 3.28 -13.08
C PRO A 94 -0.49 3.24 -12.29
N GLU A 95 -0.56 3.27 -10.95
CA GLU A 95 0.61 3.15 -10.08
C GLU A 95 1.28 1.78 -10.12
N ASP A 96 0.54 0.70 -10.42
CA ASP A 96 1.13 -0.64 -10.59
C ASP A 96 2.06 -0.67 -11.81
N PHE A 97 1.63 -0.06 -12.92
CA PHE A 97 2.48 0.11 -14.09
C PHE A 97 3.71 0.97 -13.79
N GLY A 98 3.54 2.04 -13.02
CA GLY A 98 4.66 2.89 -12.58
C GLY A 98 5.68 2.16 -11.70
N MET A 99 5.25 1.13 -10.97
CA MET A 99 6.13 0.30 -10.13
C MET A 99 6.78 -0.87 -10.90
N ARG A 100 6.34 -1.16 -12.13
CA ARG A 100 6.85 -2.29 -12.91
C ARG A 100 8.35 -2.12 -13.19
N GLY A 101 9.13 -3.15 -12.86
CA GLY A 101 10.59 -3.16 -13.05
C GLY A 101 11.38 -2.53 -11.90
N LEU A 102 10.73 -1.95 -10.89
CA LEU A 102 11.41 -1.52 -9.68
C LEU A 102 11.76 -2.74 -8.82
N LEU A 103 13.03 -2.85 -8.42
CA LEU A 103 13.57 -4.01 -7.70
C LEU A 103 12.79 -4.34 -6.41
N TRP A 104 12.25 -3.31 -5.75
CA TRP A 104 11.49 -3.49 -4.53
C TRP A 104 10.05 -3.97 -4.76
N ALA A 105 9.49 -3.81 -5.97
CA ALA A 105 8.14 -4.25 -6.32
C ALA A 105 8.11 -5.63 -7.01
N GLU A 106 9.26 -6.21 -7.36
CA GLU A 106 9.36 -7.43 -8.18
C GLU A 106 8.56 -8.63 -7.63
N LYS A 107 8.49 -8.77 -6.30
CA LYS A 107 7.80 -9.89 -5.62
C LYS A 107 6.40 -9.52 -5.11
N TYR A 108 5.93 -8.33 -5.42
CA TYR A 108 4.66 -7.83 -4.92
C TYR A 108 3.47 -8.29 -5.77
N PHE A 109 3.62 -8.27 -7.09
CA PHE A 109 2.53 -8.56 -8.03
C PHE A 109 2.38 -10.05 -8.32
N PRO A 110 1.15 -10.56 -8.53
CA PRO A 110 0.92 -11.92 -9.00
C PRO A 110 1.60 -12.21 -10.34
N GLU A 111 1.96 -13.48 -10.55
CA GLU A 111 2.37 -13.96 -11.87
C GLU A 111 1.23 -13.66 -12.85
N ARG A 112 1.56 -13.00 -13.97
CA ARG A 112 0.63 -12.53 -15.01
C ARG A 112 -0.12 -11.23 -14.76
N TRP A 113 0.14 -10.49 -13.68
CA TRP A 113 -0.53 -9.21 -13.40
C TRP A 113 -0.50 -8.21 -14.57
N PHE A 114 0.60 -8.18 -15.32
CA PHE A 114 0.83 -7.25 -16.44
C PHE A 114 0.76 -7.91 -17.83
N LEU A 115 0.22 -9.13 -17.95
CA LEU A 115 0.22 -9.87 -19.23
C LEU A 115 -1.00 -9.62 -20.12
N ASP A 116 -1.96 -8.77 -19.71
CA ASP A 116 -3.04 -8.42 -20.62
C ASP A 116 -2.51 -7.49 -21.73
N GLU A 117 -2.16 -8.10 -22.86
CA GLU A 117 -1.63 -7.42 -24.05
C GLU A 117 -2.67 -6.53 -24.75
N LYS A 118 -3.95 -6.55 -24.32
CA LYS A 118 -5.03 -5.78 -24.94
C LYS A 118 -5.22 -4.38 -24.37
N THR A 119 -4.56 -4.04 -23.25
CA THR A 119 -4.70 -2.71 -22.65
C THR A 119 -3.89 -1.68 -23.44
N ASP A 120 -4.59 -0.75 -24.10
CA ASP A 120 -3.97 0.38 -24.79
C ASP A 120 -3.17 1.25 -23.79
N GLU A 121 -2.12 1.94 -24.25
CA GLU A 121 -1.30 2.82 -23.42
C GLU A 121 -2.14 3.88 -22.69
N GLU A 122 -3.13 4.47 -23.37
CA GLU A 122 -4.05 5.44 -22.78
C GLU A 122 -4.96 4.81 -21.73
N GLU A 123 -5.40 3.56 -21.96
CA GLU A 123 -6.23 2.83 -21.01
C GLU A 123 -5.50 2.54 -19.70
N LYS A 124 -4.16 2.37 -19.71
CA LYS A 124 -3.35 2.12 -18.51
C LYS A 124 -3.49 3.23 -17.46
N TYR A 125 -3.69 4.47 -17.89
CA TYR A 125 -3.82 5.64 -17.00
C TYR A 125 -5.27 6.03 -16.72
N HIS A 126 -6.24 5.35 -17.34
CA HIS A 126 -7.65 5.62 -17.12
C HIS A 126 -8.10 5.07 -15.76
N GLU A 127 -8.61 5.95 -14.89
CA GLU A 127 -9.15 5.57 -13.58
C GLU A 127 -10.65 5.30 -13.63
N PHE A 128 -11.06 4.10 -13.23
CA PHE A 128 -12.47 3.76 -13.06
C PHE A 128 -12.91 3.90 -11.60
N PRO A 129 -14.20 4.22 -11.33
CA PRO A 129 -14.72 4.26 -9.96
C PRO A 129 -14.53 2.96 -9.17
N SER A 130 -14.50 1.80 -9.84
CA SER A 130 -14.22 0.50 -9.21
C SER A 130 -12.82 0.41 -8.60
N MET A 131 -11.83 1.06 -9.22
CA MET A 131 -10.44 1.06 -8.75
C MET A 131 -10.29 1.69 -7.38
N LEU A 132 -11.13 2.68 -7.04
CA LEU A 132 -11.06 3.32 -5.74
C LEU A 132 -11.27 2.31 -4.61
N GLU A 133 -12.30 1.47 -4.70
CA GLU A 133 -12.60 0.47 -3.67
C GLU A 133 -11.56 -0.67 -3.69
N GLN A 134 -11.12 -1.11 -4.87
CA GLN A 134 -10.05 -2.11 -5.00
C GLN A 134 -8.71 -1.61 -4.42
N ARG A 135 -8.40 -0.33 -4.58
CA ARG A 135 -7.19 0.29 -4.03
C ARG A 135 -7.25 0.40 -2.51
N LYS A 136 -8.41 0.77 -1.94
CA LYS A 136 -8.62 0.74 -0.49
C LYS A 136 -8.38 -0.66 0.07
N GLU A 137 -8.96 -1.69 -0.56
CA GLU A 137 -8.73 -3.08 -0.19
C GLU A 137 -7.25 -3.44 -0.23
N ARG A 138 -6.56 -3.09 -1.33
CA ARG A 138 -5.13 -3.40 -1.50
C ARG A 138 -4.24 -2.70 -0.47
N ILE A 139 -4.54 -1.46 -0.11
CA ILE A 139 -3.84 -0.72 0.96
C ILE A 139 -4.05 -1.41 2.31
N LEU A 140 -5.30 -1.71 2.67
CA LEU A 140 -5.62 -2.35 3.95
C LEU A 140 -4.98 -3.74 4.07
N TRP A 141 -5.12 -4.55 3.03
CA TRP A 141 -4.47 -5.86 2.93
C TRP A 141 -2.96 -5.78 3.10
N LEU A 142 -2.32 -4.83 2.42
CA LEU A 142 -0.88 -4.67 2.46
C LEU A 142 -0.37 -4.32 3.87
N VAL A 143 -1.10 -3.51 4.61
CA VAL A 143 -0.73 -3.18 5.99
C VAL A 143 -0.93 -4.37 6.92
N CYS A 144 -1.96 -5.20 6.73
CA CYS A 144 -2.06 -6.47 7.47
C CYS A 144 -0.83 -7.35 7.23
N ARG A 145 -0.34 -7.45 5.98
CA ARG A 145 0.89 -8.19 5.68
C ARG A 145 2.15 -7.57 6.32
N ILE A 146 2.20 -6.24 6.47
CA ILE A 146 3.30 -5.55 7.18
C ILE A 146 3.21 -5.83 8.69
N ALA A 147 2.01 -5.80 9.26
CA ALA A 147 1.76 -6.08 10.68
C ALA A 147 2.15 -7.53 11.05
N ASP A 148 1.92 -8.49 10.15
CA ASP A 148 2.37 -9.87 10.33
C ASP A 148 3.91 -10.01 10.35
N ALA A 149 4.62 -9.09 9.68
CA ALA A 149 6.08 -9.14 9.53
C ALA A 149 6.85 -8.48 10.69
N GLY A 150 6.22 -7.63 11.49
CA GLY A 150 6.90 -6.94 12.58
C GLY A 150 6.03 -6.01 13.41
N PRO A 151 6.55 -5.50 14.54
CA PRO A 151 5.77 -4.79 15.56
C PRO A 151 5.53 -3.31 15.25
N TRP A 152 5.82 -2.84 14.04
CA TRP A 152 5.78 -1.40 13.70
C TRP A 152 4.37 -0.86 13.52
N ILE A 153 3.43 -1.74 13.17
CA ILE A 153 2.01 -1.47 13.11
C ILE A 153 1.28 -2.77 13.40
N THR A 154 0.12 -2.69 14.03
CA THR A 154 -0.69 -3.84 14.44
C THR A 154 -2.10 -3.70 13.91
N PHE A 155 -2.74 -4.83 13.61
CA PHE A 155 -4.15 -4.90 13.25
C PHE A 155 -4.88 -5.78 14.27
N ASP A 156 -5.90 -5.23 14.92
CA ASP A 156 -6.78 -5.98 15.84
C ASP A 156 -7.98 -6.51 15.06
N SER A 157 -8.08 -7.83 14.89
CA SER A 157 -9.20 -8.46 14.18
C SER A 157 -10.47 -8.60 15.03
N PHE A 158 -10.36 -8.62 16.36
CA PHE A 158 -11.52 -8.67 17.27
C PHE A 158 -12.22 -7.31 17.32
N LYS A 159 -11.45 -6.24 17.28
CA LYS A 159 -11.93 -4.87 17.14
C LYS A 159 -11.23 -4.22 15.94
N PRO A 160 -11.72 -4.45 14.70
CA PRO A 160 -11.08 -4.02 13.46
C PRO A 160 -10.51 -2.61 13.54
N GLY A 161 -9.18 -2.53 13.59
CA GLY A 161 -8.46 -1.28 13.75
C GLY A 161 -6.95 -1.44 13.72
N PHE A 162 -6.27 -0.38 13.28
CA PHE A 162 -4.82 -0.29 13.24
C PHE A 162 -4.27 0.57 14.37
N SER A 163 -3.12 0.17 14.93
CA SER A 163 -2.37 0.96 15.92
C SER A 163 -0.86 0.80 15.75
N ALA A 164 -0.10 1.85 16.10
CA ALA A 164 1.36 1.92 15.99
C ALA A 164 1.96 2.74 17.14
#